data_AF-A0A2V3JNY5-F1
#
_entry.id   AF-A0A2V3JNY5-F1
#
_cell.length_a   1.000
_cell.length_b   1.000
_cell.length_c   1.000
_cell.angle_alpha   90.00
_cell.angle_beta   90.00
_cell.angle_gamma   90.00
#
_symmetry.space_group_name_H-M   'P 1'
#
loop_
_entity.id
_entity.type
_entity.pdbx_description
1 polymer ?
#
loop_
_entity_poly.entity_id
_entity_poly.type
_entity_poly.pdbx_seq_one_letter_code
_entity_poly.pdbx_strand_id
1 'polypeptide(L)'
;MRLFNNKLLRDERAFTGLEAAIVLTAFVVVAAVFSYVVLGAGFFTSEKSKEVIHTGVDQATSSLEIGGYIAGHGWTYGKVDSDGIWNASGDYYSYYAWGNSTATKNKENTTGLNLVEIQVELAAGQNPVDMDKIVVSYSDVDTYVAEVEAVTTALVDSSGNASSGNFTLTSTSGQWAYSLLTDEAGTSNMLDPTEKMLMLIALPAWGVGAYEEFVIDIKPGQGATLTITKTAPGSIQKTMVLN
;
A
#
# COMPACT_ATOMS: atom_id res chain seq x y z
N MET A 1 -103.32 -34.28 25.06
CA MET A 1 -102.23 -35.13 25.57
C MET A 1 -100.99 -34.85 24.74
N ARG A 2 -99.93 -34.27 25.36
CA ARG A 2 -98.47 -34.43 25.08
C ARG A 2 -97.96 -34.16 23.63
N LEU A 3 -96.88 -33.42 23.33
CA LEU A 3 -95.64 -33.08 24.04
C LEU A 3 -94.99 -31.83 23.43
N PHE A 4 -94.17 -31.17 24.25
CA PHE A 4 -93.23 -30.11 23.92
C PHE A 4 -92.28 -30.46 22.77
N ASN A 5 -91.92 -29.48 21.94
CA ASN A 5 -90.66 -29.50 21.21
C ASN A 5 -89.93 -28.16 21.39
N ASN A 6 -89.03 -28.15 22.35
CA ASN A 6 -88.13 -27.05 22.65
C ASN A 6 -86.95 -27.15 21.67
N LYS A 7 -86.87 -26.28 20.67
CA LYS A 7 -85.59 -26.01 20.00
C LYS A 7 -84.99 -24.75 20.64
N LEU A 8 -84.15 -25.00 21.64
CA LEU A 8 -83.24 -24.03 22.22
C LEU A 8 -82.51 -23.29 21.08
N LEU A 9 -82.61 -21.96 21.13
CA LEU A 9 -81.81 -21.02 20.34
C LEU A 9 -80.33 -21.44 20.46
N ARG A 10 -79.71 -21.75 19.32
CA ARG A 10 -78.25 -21.96 19.28
C ARG A 10 -77.59 -20.62 19.52
N ASP A 11 -76.82 -20.57 20.60
CA ASP A 11 -75.97 -19.46 21.00
C ASP A 11 -75.05 -19.04 19.84
N GLU A 12 -75.27 -17.86 19.28
CA GLU A 12 -74.32 -17.22 18.39
C GLU A 12 -73.10 -16.85 19.23
N ARG A 13 -72.02 -17.62 19.05
CA ARG A 13 -70.70 -17.46 19.67
C ARG A 13 -70.42 -16.00 20.05
N ALA A 14 -70.47 -15.70 21.35
CA ALA A 14 -69.98 -14.44 21.87
C ALA A 14 -68.45 -14.41 21.68
N PHE A 15 -67.97 -13.73 20.63
CA PHE A 15 -66.56 -13.38 20.52
C PHE A 15 -66.27 -12.44 21.70
N THR A 16 -65.59 -12.94 22.73
CA THR A 16 -65.40 -12.14 23.94
C THR A 16 -64.31 -11.10 23.65
N GLY A 17 -64.49 -9.86 24.14
CA GLY A 17 -63.47 -8.83 24.00
C GLY A 17 -62.12 -9.21 24.63
N LEU A 18 -62.13 -10.17 25.55
CA LEU A 18 -60.94 -10.72 26.18
C LEU A 18 -60.11 -11.60 25.23
N GLU A 19 -60.75 -12.45 24.41
CA GLU A 19 -60.05 -13.22 23.36
C GLU A 19 -59.45 -12.29 22.31
N ALA A 20 -60.18 -11.25 21.90
CA ALA A 20 -59.66 -10.22 20.99
C ALA A 20 -58.46 -9.46 21.60
N ALA A 21 -58.50 -9.15 22.89
CA ALA A 21 -57.43 -8.43 23.58
C ALA A 21 -56.13 -9.26 23.69
N ILE A 22 -56.22 -10.56 23.96
CA ILE A 22 -55.05 -11.45 24.01
C ILE A 22 -54.40 -11.59 22.62
N VAL A 23 -55.22 -11.70 21.58
CA VAL A 23 -54.72 -11.74 20.19
C VAL A 23 -54.06 -10.40 19.83
N LEU A 24 -54.67 -9.27 20.20
CA LEU A 24 -54.12 -7.94 19.95
C LEU A 24 -52.72 -7.77 20.59
N THR A 25 -52.54 -8.16 21.85
CA THR A 25 -51.23 -8.04 22.52
C THR A 25 -50.19 -8.96 21.89
N ALA A 26 -50.56 -10.19 21.50
CA ALA A 26 -49.66 -11.08 20.78
C ALA A 26 -49.20 -10.49 19.43
N PHE A 27 -50.11 -9.89 18.66
CA PHE A 27 -49.75 -9.20 17.41
C PHE A 27 -48.83 -8.00 17.64
N VAL A 28 -49.09 -7.20 18.66
CA VAL A 28 -48.24 -6.05 19.00
C VAL A 28 -46.84 -6.49 19.42
N VAL A 29 -46.72 -7.57 20.22
CA VAL A 29 -45.42 -8.12 20.61
C VAL A 29 -44.65 -8.65 19.40
N VAL A 30 -45.30 -9.40 18.51
CA VAL A 30 -44.67 -9.88 17.27
C VAL A 30 -44.23 -8.71 16.39
N ALA A 31 -45.06 -7.67 16.25
CA ALA A 31 -44.71 -6.46 15.50
C ALA A 31 -43.52 -5.71 16.14
N ALA A 32 -43.43 -5.64 17.47
CA ALA A 32 -42.34 -5.00 18.18
C ALA A 32 -41.01 -5.76 18.03
N VAL A 33 -41.03 -7.09 18.20
CA VAL A 33 -39.83 -7.93 18.00
C VAL A 33 -39.39 -7.89 16.53
N PHE A 34 -40.34 -7.96 15.60
CA PHE A 34 -40.06 -7.83 14.18
C PHE A 34 -39.44 -6.46 13.85
N SER A 35 -40.00 -5.37 14.38
CA SER A 35 -39.46 -4.02 14.18
C SER A 35 -38.06 -3.87 14.77
N TYR A 36 -37.79 -4.45 15.94
CA TYR A 36 -36.46 -4.44 16.54
C TYR A 36 -35.42 -5.14 15.65
N VAL A 37 -35.74 -6.33 15.13
CA VAL A 37 -34.85 -7.07 14.23
C VAL A 37 -34.64 -6.32 12.92
N VAL A 38 -35.71 -5.77 12.33
CA VAL A 38 -35.64 -5.00 11.08
C VAL A 38 -34.81 -3.73 11.26
N LEU A 39 -34.98 -3.00 12.37
CA LEU A 39 -34.16 -1.82 12.66
C LEU A 39 -32.70 -2.20 12.95
N GLY A 40 -32.45 -3.27 13.70
CA GLY A 40 -31.09 -3.74 13.98
C GLY A 40 -30.36 -4.15 12.69
N ALA A 41 -31.01 -4.93 11.83
CA ALA A 41 -30.47 -5.26 10.51
C ALA A 41 -30.35 -4.02 9.62
N GLY A 42 -31.32 -3.11 9.67
CA GLY A 42 -31.30 -1.83 8.94
C GLY A 42 -30.12 -0.94 9.32
N PHE A 43 -29.82 -0.81 10.60
CA PHE A 43 -28.67 -0.05 11.08
C PHE A 43 -27.35 -0.70 10.67
N PHE A 44 -27.20 -2.02 10.83
CA PHE A 44 -26.01 -2.73 10.36
C PHE A 44 -25.78 -2.55 8.84
N THR A 45 -26.84 -2.69 8.03
CA THR A 45 -26.74 -2.48 6.58
C THR A 45 -26.36 -1.05 6.22
N SER A 46 -26.87 -0.06 6.96
CA SER A 46 -26.57 1.36 6.75
C SER A 46 -25.12 1.69 7.15
N GLU A 47 -24.65 1.18 8.29
CA GLU A 47 -23.26 1.33 8.74
C GLU A 47 -22.28 0.69 7.77
N LYS A 48 -22.55 -0.55 7.33
CA LYS A 48 -21.72 -1.22 6.34
C LYS A 48 -21.73 -0.50 4.99
N SER A 49 -22.88 0.01 4.56
CA SER A 49 -22.97 0.80 3.33
C SER A 49 -22.13 2.07 3.42
N LYS A 50 -22.16 2.76 4.57
CA LYS A 50 -21.33 3.95 4.79
C LYS A 50 -19.84 3.63 4.75
N GLU A 51 -19.44 2.53 5.38
CA GLU A 51 -18.05 2.06 5.36
C GLU A 51 -17.56 1.76 3.94
N VAL A 52 -18.34 0.98 3.17
CA VAL A 52 -17.99 0.61 1.78
C VAL A 52 -17.96 1.82 0.85
N ILE A 53 -18.85 2.79 1.03
CA ILE A 53 -18.82 4.04 0.26
C ILE A 53 -17.54 4.82 0.58
N HIS A 54 -17.19 4.95 1.87
CA HIS A 54 -16.00 5.70 2.26
C HIS A 54 -14.72 5.03 1.77
N THR A 55 -14.55 3.73 2.04
CA THR A 55 -13.36 3.00 1.59
C THR A 55 -13.30 2.85 0.07
N GLY A 56 -14.46 2.77 -0.61
CA GLY A 56 -14.52 2.76 -2.06
C GLY A 56 -14.07 4.08 -2.69
N VAL A 57 -14.43 5.22 -2.09
CA VAL A 57 -13.91 6.52 -2.49
C VAL A 57 -12.43 6.61 -2.18
N ASP A 58 -12.00 6.23 -0.97
CA ASP A 58 -10.59 6.28 -0.57
C ASP A 58 -9.71 5.44 -1.48
N GLN A 59 -10.13 4.22 -1.82
CA GLN A 59 -9.39 3.34 -2.71
C GLN A 59 -9.31 3.89 -4.15
N ALA A 60 -10.31 4.63 -4.60
CA ALA A 60 -10.28 5.26 -5.92
C ALA A 60 -9.39 6.51 -5.97
N THR A 61 -9.22 7.21 -4.83
CA THR A 61 -8.46 8.46 -4.76
C THR A 61 -7.03 8.31 -4.21
N SER A 62 -6.70 7.21 -3.54
CA SER A 62 -5.37 6.89 -3.00
C SER A 62 -4.44 6.25 -4.05
N SER A 63 -4.27 6.85 -5.22
CA SER A 63 -3.32 6.34 -6.23
C SER A 63 -2.01 7.13 -6.23
N LEU A 64 -0.93 6.47 -6.66
CA LEU A 64 0.39 7.07 -6.82
C LEU A 64 0.65 7.40 -8.29
N GLU A 65 1.33 8.51 -8.55
CA GLU A 65 1.83 8.86 -9.88
C GLU A 65 3.32 9.24 -9.83
N ILE A 66 3.95 9.26 -11.00
CA ILE A 66 5.35 9.64 -11.14
C ILE A 66 5.43 11.17 -11.13
N GLY A 67 6.00 11.73 -10.07
CA GLY A 67 6.05 13.18 -9.84
C GLY A 67 7.28 13.89 -10.40
N GLY A 68 8.05 13.23 -11.27
CA GLY A 68 9.32 13.75 -11.75
C GLY A 68 10.06 12.81 -12.70
N TYR A 69 11.37 12.68 -12.51
CA TYR A 69 12.20 11.80 -13.31
C TYR A 69 12.28 10.40 -12.71
N ILE A 70 12.62 9.44 -13.56
CA ILE A 70 13.11 8.13 -13.15
C ILE A 70 14.59 8.13 -13.49
N ALA A 71 15.45 7.91 -12.49
CA ALA A 71 16.87 7.76 -12.69
C ALA A 71 17.28 6.30 -12.49
N GLY A 72 18.19 5.86 -13.33
CA GLY A 72 18.86 4.58 -13.23
C GLY A 72 20.30 4.80 -12.78
N HIS A 73 20.80 3.88 -11.96
CA HIS A 73 22.17 3.94 -11.44
C HIS A 73 22.89 2.63 -11.66
N GLY A 74 23.98 2.68 -12.42
CA GLY A 74 25.01 1.64 -12.41
C GLY A 74 25.94 1.88 -11.24
N TRP A 75 25.51 1.55 -10.02
CA TRP A 75 26.35 1.64 -8.83
C TRP A 75 26.89 0.27 -8.44
N THR A 76 28.15 0.22 -8.01
CA THR A 76 28.76 -1.00 -7.49
C THR A 76 28.36 -1.20 -6.04
N TYR A 77 27.83 -2.38 -5.72
CA TYR A 77 27.63 -2.82 -4.35
C TYR A 77 28.97 -3.26 -3.74
N GLY A 78 29.32 -2.77 -2.56
CA GLY A 78 30.60 -3.12 -1.96
C GLY A 78 30.69 -2.88 -0.46
N LYS A 79 31.83 -3.26 0.10
CA LYS A 79 32.11 -3.14 1.53
C LYS A 79 32.56 -1.74 1.93
N VAL A 80 32.02 -1.27 3.04
CA VAL A 80 32.30 0.01 3.69
C VAL A 80 32.71 -0.28 5.14
N ASP A 81 33.77 0.38 5.62
CA ASP A 81 34.22 0.28 7.02
C ASP A 81 33.38 1.16 7.96
N SER A 82 33.68 1.10 9.27
CA SER A 82 33.01 1.88 10.30
C SER A 82 33.09 3.39 10.11
N ASP A 83 34.09 3.88 9.37
CA ASP A 83 34.29 5.30 9.08
C ASP A 83 33.54 5.74 7.81
N GLY A 84 32.87 4.82 7.12
CA GLY A 84 32.11 5.13 5.92
C GLY A 84 32.94 5.20 4.65
N ILE A 85 34.09 4.52 4.62
CA ILE A 85 35.02 4.53 3.49
C ILE A 85 34.97 3.16 2.80
N TRP A 86 35.11 3.15 1.47
CA TRP A 86 35.20 1.91 0.69
C TRP A 86 36.42 1.10 1.13
N ASN A 87 36.19 -0.11 1.62
CA ASN A 87 37.24 -0.96 2.17
C ASN A 87 36.94 -2.43 1.90
N ALA A 88 37.88 -3.17 1.30
CA ALA A 88 37.70 -4.59 0.97
C ALA A 88 37.48 -5.47 2.22
N SER A 89 37.89 -5.00 3.39
CA SER A 89 37.71 -5.65 4.68
C SER A 89 36.63 -4.98 5.55
N GLY A 90 35.81 -4.11 4.98
CA GLY A 90 34.76 -3.39 5.71
C GLY A 90 33.65 -4.29 6.27
N ASP A 91 32.91 -3.73 7.23
CA ASP A 91 31.92 -4.44 8.06
C ASP A 91 30.52 -4.47 7.42
N TYR A 92 30.19 -3.47 6.59
CA TYR A 92 28.87 -3.28 6.00
C TYR A 92 28.93 -3.33 4.48
N TYR A 93 27.86 -3.77 3.84
CA TYR A 93 27.71 -3.63 2.39
C TYR A 93 26.71 -2.53 2.05
N SER A 94 27.07 -1.67 1.11
CA SER A 94 26.27 -0.53 0.68
C SER A 94 26.58 -0.14 -0.77
N TYR A 95 25.70 0.64 -1.38
CA TYR A 95 25.96 1.36 -2.65
C TYR A 95 26.53 2.77 -2.43
N TYR A 96 26.64 3.20 -1.17
CA TYR A 96 27.07 4.53 -0.75
C TYR A 96 28.01 4.47 0.45
N ALA A 97 29.13 5.19 0.35
CA ALA A 97 30.14 5.34 1.39
C ALA A 97 30.16 6.80 1.89
N TRP A 98 29.57 7.06 3.06
CA TRP A 98 29.31 8.40 3.58
C TRP A 98 30.56 9.20 3.93
N GLY A 99 31.63 8.52 4.37
CA GLY A 99 32.91 9.11 4.74
C GLY A 99 33.82 9.43 3.55
N ASN A 100 33.42 9.08 2.32
CA ASN A 100 34.20 9.36 1.12
C ASN A 100 33.90 10.76 0.55
N SER A 101 34.81 11.26 -0.31
CA SER A 101 34.60 12.50 -1.03
C SER A 101 33.34 12.43 -1.92
N THR A 102 32.64 13.54 -2.15
CA THR A 102 31.34 13.57 -2.86
C THR A 102 31.35 12.81 -4.20
N ALA A 103 32.44 12.90 -4.97
CA ALA A 103 32.55 12.22 -6.27
C ALA A 103 32.69 10.68 -6.15
N THR A 104 33.12 10.18 -5.00
CA THR A 104 33.49 8.77 -4.76
C THR A 104 32.57 8.07 -3.76
N LYS A 105 31.53 8.75 -3.27
CA LYS A 105 30.54 8.14 -2.36
C LYS A 105 29.84 6.94 -2.98
N ASN A 106 29.49 6.99 -4.26
CA ASN A 106 29.08 5.84 -5.06
C ASN A 106 30.17 5.51 -6.08
N LYS A 107 30.40 4.21 -6.33
CA LYS A 107 31.32 3.72 -7.37
C LYS A 107 30.52 3.30 -8.59
N GLU A 108 31.02 3.65 -9.77
CA GLU A 108 30.39 3.26 -11.03
C GLU A 108 30.48 1.74 -11.28
N ASN A 109 29.42 1.18 -11.82
CA ASN A 109 29.35 -0.13 -12.44
C ASN A 109 28.89 0.07 -13.89
N THR A 110 29.73 -0.30 -14.85
CA THR A 110 29.42 -0.18 -16.29
C THR A 110 28.77 -1.44 -16.87
N THR A 111 28.58 -2.48 -16.06
CA THR A 111 28.14 -3.81 -16.51
C THR A 111 26.62 -3.95 -16.50
N GLY A 112 25.95 -3.33 -15.54
CA GLY A 112 24.51 -3.51 -15.31
C GLY A 112 23.91 -2.34 -14.54
N LEU A 113 22.62 -2.11 -14.73
CA LEU A 113 21.83 -1.14 -14.01
C LEU A 113 21.40 -1.79 -12.71
N ASN A 114 21.86 -1.28 -11.56
CA ASN A 114 21.66 -1.95 -10.27
C ASN A 114 20.61 -1.29 -9.38
N LEU A 115 20.38 0.02 -9.52
CA LEU A 115 19.36 0.74 -8.78
C LEU A 115 18.52 1.60 -9.70
N VAL A 116 17.28 1.80 -9.29
CA VAL A 116 16.34 2.74 -9.91
C VAL A 116 15.79 3.66 -8.83
N GLU A 117 15.89 4.96 -9.08
CA GLU A 117 15.36 6.06 -8.29
C GLU A 117 14.10 6.60 -8.95
N ILE A 118 13.02 6.69 -8.19
CA ILE A 118 11.70 7.10 -8.68
C ILE A 118 11.16 8.14 -7.73
N GLN A 119 10.74 9.28 -8.27
CA GLN A 119 9.97 10.26 -7.53
C GLN A 119 8.47 9.96 -7.66
N VAL A 120 7.82 9.75 -6.53
CA VAL A 120 6.39 9.47 -6.46
C VAL A 120 5.67 10.60 -5.74
N GLU A 121 4.48 10.92 -6.25
CA GLU A 121 3.53 11.85 -5.63
C GLU A 121 2.12 11.25 -5.66
N LEU A 122 1.20 11.83 -4.87
CA LEU A 122 -0.20 11.43 -4.92
C LEU A 122 -0.81 11.87 -6.26
N ALA A 123 -1.56 10.97 -6.90
CA ALA A 123 -2.37 11.32 -8.05
C ALA A 123 -3.43 12.38 -7.71
N ALA A 124 -4.18 12.83 -8.72
CA ALA A 124 -5.21 13.88 -8.60
C ALA A 124 -6.29 13.63 -7.51
N GLY A 125 -6.39 12.44 -6.94
CA GLY A 125 -7.28 12.12 -5.82
C GLY A 125 -6.80 12.60 -4.44
N GLN A 126 -5.50 12.87 -4.27
CA GLN A 126 -4.90 13.51 -3.08
C GLN A 126 -5.32 12.89 -1.73
N ASN A 127 -5.61 11.59 -1.69
CA ASN A 127 -5.75 10.88 -0.42
C ASN A 127 -4.38 10.34 0.03
N PRO A 128 -3.98 10.54 1.30
CA PRO A 128 -2.71 10.05 1.79
C PRO A 128 -2.50 8.56 1.57
N VAL A 129 -1.27 8.17 1.26
CA VAL A 129 -0.88 6.76 1.03
C VAL A 129 0.15 6.36 2.07
N ASP A 130 -0.10 5.24 2.74
CA ASP A 130 0.84 4.63 3.69
C ASP A 130 1.94 3.88 2.92
N MET A 131 3.16 4.43 2.97
CA MET A 131 4.30 3.90 2.24
C MET A 131 4.82 2.57 2.81
N ASP A 132 4.58 2.30 4.09
CA ASP A 132 4.96 1.01 4.71
C ASP A 132 4.11 -0.16 4.22
N LYS A 133 2.94 0.13 3.62
CA LYS A 133 2.04 -0.87 3.05
C LYS A 133 2.21 -1.05 1.54
N ILE A 134 3.24 -0.45 0.96
CA ILE A 134 3.56 -0.64 -0.45
C ILE A 134 4.23 -2.00 -0.63
N VAL A 135 3.79 -2.70 -1.68
CA VAL A 135 4.47 -3.88 -2.20
C VAL A 135 5.09 -3.53 -3.54
N VAL A 136 6.39 -3.73 -3.66
CA VAL A 136 7.12 -3.54 -4.92
C VAL A 136 7.36 -4.91 -5.55
N SER A 137 7.05 -5.07 -6.84
CA SER A 137 7.47 -6.23 -7.61
C SER A 137 8.35 -5.82 -8.77
N TYR A 138 9.21 -6.74 -9.20
CA TYR A 138 10.19 -6.52 -10.24
C TYR A 138 10.19 -7.68 -11.24
N SER A 139 10.34 -7.35 -12.52
CA SER A 139 10.65 -8.33 -13.56
C SER A 139 11.60 -7.77 -14.59
N ASP A 140 12.54 -8.57 -15.05
CA ASP A 140 13.29 -8.36 -16.29
C ASP A 140 13.17 -9.62 -17.18
N VAL A 141 14.03 -9.73 -18.20
CA VAL A 141 14.04 -10.88 -19.11
C VAL A 141 14.39 -12.22 -18.42
N ASP A 142 15.17 -12.19 -17.35
CA ASP A 142 15.75 -13.37 -16.70
C ASP A 142 15.17 -13.64 -15.30
N THR A 143 14.62 -12.63 -14.64
CA THR A 143 14.29 -12.62 -13.21
C THR A 143 12.90 -12.05 -12.98
N TYR A 144 12.12 -12.73 -12.14
CA TYR A 144 10.87 -12.20 -11.59
C TYR A 144 10.89 -12.32 -10.07
N VAL A 145 10.58 -11.21 -9.39
CA VAL A 145 10.42 -11.12 -7.94
C VAL A 145 9.08 -10.48 -7.64
N ALA A 146 8.16 -11.27 -7.10
CA ALA A 146 6.80 -10.83 -6.78
C ALA A 146 6.75 -9.80 -5.63
N GLU A 147 7.71 -9.85 -4.72
CA GLU A 147 7.82 -8.95 -3.57
C GLU A 147 9.29 -8.68 -3.29
N VAL A 148 9.74 -7.48 -3.65
CA VAL A 148 11.06 -6.95 -3.34
C VAL A 148 11.04 -6.54 -1.87
N GLU A 149 12.06 -6.95 -1.11
CA GLU A 149 12.08 -6.78 0.34
C GLU A 149 12.17 -5.30 0.72
N ALA A 150 11.28 -4.82 1.59
CA ALA A 150 11.38 -3.47 2.13
C ALA A 150 12.50 -3.42 3.19
N VAL A 151 13.35 -2.39 3.15
CA VAL A 151 14.38 -2.20 4.17
C VAL A 151 13.73 -1.67 5.45
N THR A 152 13.61 -2.51 6.47
CA THR A 152 12.91 -2.19 7.73
C THR A 152 13.79 -1.49 8.78
N THR A 153 15.10 -1.36 8.54
CA THR A 153 16.04 -0.76 9.49
C THR A 153 16.30 0.70 9.14
N ALA A 154 16.06 1.58 10.12
CA ALA A 154 16.34 3.01 10.12
C ALA A 154 17.74 3.34 9.54
N LEU A 155 17.78 3.66 8.24
CA LEU A 155 18.99 4.04 7.52
C LEU A 155 18.80 5.31 6.69
N VAL A 156 17.60 5.88 6.75
CA VAL A 156 17.46 7.33 6.71
C VAL A 156 17.95 7.79 8.08
N ASP A 157 19.27 7.99 8.22
CA ASP A 157 19.78 8.72 9.37
C ASP A 157 19.03 10.08 9.42
N SER A 158 18.96 10.75 10.56
CA SER A 158 18.28 12.05 10.74
C SER A 158 18.80 13.18 9.82
N SER A 159 19.74 12.87 8.93
CA SER A 159 20.45 13.65 7.91
C SER A 159 20.63 12.87 6.58
N GLY A 160 20.02 11.68 6.43
CA GLY A 160 20.42 10.63 5.49
C GLY A 160 19.42 10.37 4.35
N ASN A 161 19.42 11.25 3.36
CA ASN A 161 18.59 11.16 2.16
C ASN A 161 18.71 9.79 1.44
N ALA A 162 17.58 9.10 1.21
CA ALA A 162 17.51 7.93 0.32
C ALA A 162 18.09 8.24 -1.07
N SER A 163 17.96 9.50 -1.51
CA SER A 163 18.56 10.02 -2.76
C SER A 163 20.09 9.85 -2.86
N SER A 164 20.78 9.69 -1.73
CA SER A 164 22.23 9.46 -1.74
C SER A 164 22.61 7.99 -1.95
N GLY A 165 21.66 7.05 -1.90
CA GLY A 165 21.96 5.62 -1.95
C GLY A 165 22.40 5.04 -0.60
N ASN A 166 22.11 5.72 0.50
CA ASN A 166 22.44 5.27 1.86
C ASN A 166 21.52 4.15 2.35
N PHE A 167 21.58 3.00 1.68
CA PHE A 167 20.89 1.78 2.05
C PHE A 167 21.94 0.80 2.56
N THR A 168 21.98 0.57 3.87
CA THR A 168 22.59 -0.66 4.39
C THR A 168 21.64 -1.80 4.05
N LEU A 169 21.85 -2.37 2.87
CA LEU A 169 21.09 -3.51 2.40
C LEU A 169 21.47 -4.73 3.24
N THR A 170 20.47 -5.35 3.86
CA THR A 170 20.63 -6.56 4.68
C THR A 170 20.73 -7.81 3.82
N SER A 171 20.37 -7.72 2.54
CA SER A 171 20.53 -8.78 1.53
C SER A 171 21.32 -8.30 0.31
N THR A 172 21.91 -9.24 -0.42
CA THR A 172 22.91 -8.96 -1.48
C THR A 172 22.32 -8.27 -2.73
N SER A 173 21.00 -8.33 -2.94
CA SER A 173 20.27 -7.65 -4.04
C SER A 173 18.76 -7.74 -3.79
N GLY A 174 17.96 -6.83 -4.36
CA GLY A 174 16.50 -6.96 -4.33
C GLY A 174 15.86 -6.43 -3.05
N GLN A 175 16.19 -5.19 -2.68
CA GLN A 175 15.48 -4.48 -1.62
C GLN A 175 15.11 -3.07 -2.08
N TRP A 176 14.15 -2.45 -1.41
CA TRP A 176 13.76 -1.07 -1.69
C TRP A 176 13.53 -0.31 -0.38
N ALA A 177 13.66 1.01 -0.44
CA ALA A 177 13.16 1.88 0.63
C ALA A 177 12.80 3.26 0.05
N TYR A 178 12.26 4.11 0.91
CA TYR A 178 11.77 5.43 0.54
C TYR A 178 12.27 6.48 1.54
N SER A 179 12.33 7.74 1.10
CA SER A 179 12.44 8.89 1.99
C SER A 179 11.60 10.06 1.47
N LEU A 180 11.33 11.03 2.34
CA LEU A 180 10.86 12.33 1.87
C LEU A 180 11.91 12.95 0.93
N LEU A 181 11.44 13.65 -0.09
CA LEU A 181 12.30 14.40 -1.02
C LEU A 181 12.77 15.74 -0.40
N THR A 182 12.10 16.21 0.65
CA THR A 182 12.46 17.42 1.39
C THR A 182 13.48 17.10 2.48
N ASP A 183 14.40 18.03 2.76
CA ASP A 183 15.33 17.96 3.91
C ASP A 183 14.59 18.09 5.27
N GLU A 184 13.26 18.07 5.26
CA GLU A 184 12.43 18.06 6.46
C GLU A 184 12.49 16.66 7.04
N ALA A 185 13.11 16.55 8.21
CA ALA A 185 13.15 15.33 9.02
C ALA A 185 11.73 14.99 9.55
N GLY A 186 10.85 14.58 8.64
CA GLY A 186 9.55 14.00 8.95
C GLY A 186 9.71 12.50 9.12
N THR A 187 9.32 11.97 10.28
CA THR A 187 9.21 10.51 10.50
C THR A 187 7.87 9.97 10.01
N SER A 188 7.15 10.71 9.15
CA SER A 188 5.86 10.26 8.62
C SER A 188 6.10 9.27 7.50
N ASN A 189 5.52 8.08 7.64
CA ASN A 189 5.45 7.05 6.60
C ASN A 189 4.27 7.28 5.64
N MET A 190 3.52 8.36 5.83
CA MET A 190 2.39 8.75 4.97
C MET A 190 2.88 9.73 3.93
N LEU A 191 2.58 9.47 2.66
CA LEU A 191 2.72 10.44 1.58
C LEU A 191 1.47 11.33 1.59
N ASP A 192 1.63 12.58 2.04
CA ASP A 192 0.54 13.54 2.14
C ASP A 192 0.36 14.39 0.86
N PRO A 193 -0.81 15.05 0.69
CA PRO A 193 -1.02 16.02 -0.37
C PRO A 193 0.09 17.07 -0.38
N THR A 194 0.60 17.39 -1.57
CA THR A 194 1.71 18.34 -1.79
C THR A 194 3.12 17.86 -1.39
N GLU A 195 3.26 16.64 -0.88
CA GLU A 195 4.57 16.02 -0.64
C GLU A 195 5.03 15.17 -1.82
N LYS A 196 6.34 15.01 -1.94
CA LYS A 196 6.97 14.08 -2.86
C LYS A 196 7.88 13.17 -2.06
N MET A 197 7.84 11.88 -2.39
CA MET A 197 8.77 10.91 -1.83
C MET A 197 9.64 10.33 -2.93
N LEU A 198 10.85 9.98 -2.53
CA LEU A 198 11.81 9.33 -3.38
C LEU A 198 11.88 7.86 -2.97
N MET A 199 11.60 6.99 -3.92
CA MET A 199 11.75 5.55 -3.77
C MET A 199 13.04 5.14 -4.47
N LEU A 200 13.89 4.42 -3.75
CA LEU A 200 15.05 3.77 -4.35
C LEU A 200 14.89 2.26 -4.26
N ILE A 201 15.08 1.60 -5.40
CA ILE A 201 14.90 0.17 -5.56
C ILE A 201 16.22 -0.40 -6.05
N ALA A 202 16.85 -1.26 -5.24
CA ALA A 202 17.96 -2.09 -5.67
C ALA A 202 17.41 -3.27 -6.44
N LEU A 203 17.71 -3.33 -7.74
CA LEU A 203 17.17 -4.33 -8.63
C LEU A 203 17.66 -5.74 -8.20
N PRO A 204 16.76 -6.74 -8.12
CA PRO A 204 17.12 -8.13 -7.85
C PRO A 204 18.14 -8.69 -8.85
N ALA A 205 18.85 -9.75 -8.44
CA ALA A 205 19.75 -10.53 -9.31
C ALA A 205 20.84 -9.70 -10.02
N TRP A 206 21.32 -8.63 -9.37
CA TRP A 206 22.31 -7.68 -9.91
C TRP A 206 21.78 -6.79 -11.04
N GLY A 207 20.46 -6.71 -11.17
CA GLY A 207 19.76 -5.80 -12.05
C GLY A 207 19.85 -6.16 -13.53
N VAL A 208 19.84 -5.14 -14.38
CA VAL A 208 19.49 -5.29 -15.81
C VAL A 208 20.69 -4.98 -16.69
N GLY A 209 20.90 -5.79 -17.72
CA GLY A 209 21.94 -5.56 -18.73
C GLY A 209 21.60 -4.40 -19.68
N ALA A 210 22.59 -3.96 -20.46
CA ALA A 210 22.37 -2.91 -21.45
C ALA A 210 21.36 -3.36 -22.51
N TYR A 211 20.43 -2.48 -22.90
CA TYR A 211 19.34 -2.72 -23.86
C TYR A 211 18.24 -3.69 -23.42
N GLU A 212 18.23 -4.11 -22.15
CA GLU A 212 17.18 -4.99 -21.64
C GLU A 212 16.05 -4.19 -21.01
N GLU A 213 14.83 -4.70 -21.16
CA GLU A 213 13.63 -4.15 -20.55
C GLU A 213 13.44 -4.69 -19.14
N PHE A 214 12.96 -3.82 -18.25
CA PHE A 214 12.52 -4.20 -16.92
C PHE A 214 11.23 -3.49 -16.57
N VAL A 215 10.50 -4.12 -15.66
CA VAL A 215 9.22 -3.66 -15.15
C VAL A 215 9.28 -3.62 -13.63
N ILE A 216 8.83 -2.51 -13.08
CA ILE A 216 8.64 -2.32 -11.64
C ILE A 216 7.17 -2.00 -11.43
N ASP A 217 6.49 -2.78 -10.59
CA ASP A 217 5.15 -2.44 -10.14
C ASP A 217 5.19 -2.01 -8.68
N ILE A 218 4.61 -0.85 -8.41
CA ILE A 218 4.44 -0.30 -7.07
C ILE A 218 2.96 -0.42 -6.72
N LYS A 219 2.66 -1.28 -5.74
CA LYS A 219 1.29 -1.62 -5.31
C LYS A 219 1.04 -1.01 -3.93
N PRO A 220 0.35 0.14 -3.83
CA PRO A 220 0.00 0.69 -2.52
C PRO A 220 -1.06 -0.18 -1.82
N GLY A 221 -1.14 -0.10 -0.49
CA GLY A 221 -2.12 -0.85 0.30
C GLY A 221 -3.59 -0.47 -0.01
N GLN A 222 -3.80 0.73 -0.54
CA GLN A 222 -5.05 1.20 -1.15
C GLN A 222 -4.68 1.99 -2.39
N GLY A 223 -5.44 1.84 -3.48
CA GLY A 223 -5.17 2.55 -4.74
C GLY A 223 -4.99 1.66 -5.96
N ALA A 224 -4.61 2.32 -7.05
CA ALA A 224 -4.17 1.64 -8.27
C ALA A 224 -2.68 1.32 -8.20
N THR A 225 -2.29 0.20 -8.82
CA THR A 225 -0.88 -0.14 -9.03
C THR A 225 -0.25 0.81 -10.04
N LEU A 226 0.92 1.35 -9.69
CA LEU A 226 1.76 2.11 -10.59
C LEU A 226 2.77 1.16 -11.26
N THR A 227 2.58 0.88 -12.54
CA THR A 227 3.50 0.05 -13.35
C THR A 227 4.45 0.94 -14.14
N ILE A 228 5.74 0.65 -14.04
CA ILE A 228 6.82 1.36 -14.71
C ILE A 228 7.57 0.36 -15.58
N THR A 229 7.51 0.55 -16.89
CA THR A 229 8.28 -0.22 -17.87
C THR A 229 9.35 0.67 -18.47
N LYS A 230 10.61 0.26 -18.36
CA LYS A 230 11.77 1.00 -18.87
C LYS A 230 12.78 0.06 -19.50
N THR A 231 13.59 0.59 -20.41
CA THR A 231 14.70 -0.13 -21.03
C THR A 231 16.02 0.46 -20.54
N ALA A 232 16.91 -0.41 -20.08
CA ALA A 232 18.26 -0.01 -19.71
C ALA A 232 19.00 0.50 -20.98
N PRO A 233 19.68 1.65 -20.90
CA PRO A 233 20.38 2.22 -22.04
C PRO A 233 21.63 1.41 -22.40
N GLY A 234 22.10 1.61 -23.64
CA GLY A 234 23.23 0.86 -24.20
C GLY A 234 24.59 1.06 -23.54
N SER A 235 24.77 2.20 -22.85
CA SER A 235 25.98 2.50 -22.10
C SER A 235 25.58 2.90 -20.70
N ILE A 236 25.85 2.01 -19.74
CA ILE A 236 25.47 2.21 -18.35
C ILE A 236 26.46 3.17 -17.70
N GLN A 237 25.92 4.18 -17.02
CA GLN A 237 26.69 5.21 -16.34
C GLN A 237 26.38 5.18 -14.85
N LYS A 238 27.25 5.83 -14.08
CA LYS A 238 27.04 6.04 -12.64
C LYS A 238 25.63 6.56 -12.31
N THR A 239 25.11 7.52 -13.05
CA THR A 239 23.73 8.01 -12.92
C THR A 239 23.22 8.42 -14.29
N MET A 240 21.99 8.04 -14.63
CA MET A 240 21.36 8.40 -15.88
C MET A 240 19.85 8.56 -15.73
N VAL A 241 19.24 9.45 -16.49
CA VAL A 241 17.78 9.55 -16.55
C VAL A 241 17.26 8.49 -17.52
N LEU A 242 16.26 7.73 -17.11
CA LEU A 242 15.60 6.72 -17.92
C LEU A 242 14.39 7.36 -18.61
N ASN A 243 14.42 7.37 -19.94
CA ASN A 243 13.34 7.90 -20.78
C ASN A 243 12.22 6.90 -20.97
#